data_AF-A0A562GZR5-F1
#
_entry.id   AF-A0A562GZR5-F1
#
_cell.length_a   1.000
_cell.length_b   1.000
_cell.length_c   1.000
_cell.angle_alpha   90.00
_cell.angle_beta   90.00
_cell.angle_gamma   90.00
#
_symmetry.space_group_name_H-M   'P 1'
#
loop_
_entity.id
_entity.type
_entity.pdbx_description
1 polymer ?
#
loop_
_entity_poly.entity_id
_entity_poly.type
_entity_poly.pdbx_seq_one_letter_code
_entity_poly.pdbx_strand_id
1 'polypeptide(L)'
;MEYIYLILLWCLWCTLHSVMISLTITNYLKNRMGSKYRFYRLIFNLISLTTLMPVAFYSTGLKSEVLFQWSGFSLIIQSLLMIIVVTLFFAGLKKYDMLQFLGIRQIKSGNSHILLSATGDIDTSGIFRLTRHPWYLAVIIFIWLRDIYVSTLIINLILTVYIVIGTVLEENKIIAEYGTSYRRYQEKVSMLFPFKWLFSKKLF
;
A
#
# COMPACT_ATOMS: atom_id res chain seq x y z
N MET A 1 15.32 -24.51 -6.86
CA MET A 1 15.55 -23.51 -7.92
C MET A 1 14.34 -22.63 -8.15
N GLU A 2 13.12 -23.19 -8.23
CA GLU A 2 11.89 -22.42 -8.47
C GLU A 2 11.62 -21.31 -7.43
N TYR A 3 11.82 -21.59 -6.14
CA TYR A 3 11.67 -20.57 -5.09
C TYR A 3 12.69 -19.43 -5.19
N ILE A 4 13.89 -19.69 -5.73
CA ILE A 4 14.89 -18.63 -5.96
C ILE A 4 14.40 -17.70 -7.06
N TYR A 5 13.89 -18.25 -8.17
CA TYR A 5 13.28 -17.45 -9.23
C TYR A 5 12.06 -16.67 -8.74
N LEU A 6 11.23 -17.27 -7.89
CA LEU A 6 10.10 -16.58 -7.26
C LEU A 6 10.57 -15.36 -6.45
N ILE A 7 11.56 -15.54 -5.58
CA ILE A 7 12.14 -14.46 -4.77
C ILE A 7 12.71 -13.37 -5.68
N LEU A 8 13.52 -13.75 -6.68
CA LEU A 8 14.14 -12.80 -7.60
C LEU A 8 13.10 -12.00 -8.39
N LEU A 9 12.06 -12.65 -8.91
CA LEU A 9 11.00 -11.99 -9.68
C LEU A 9 10.22 -10.99 -8.83
N TRP A 10 9.82 -11.38 -7.62
CA TRP A 10 9.12 -10.47 -6.71
C TRP A 10 10.00 -9.31 -6.25
N CYS A 11 11.24 -9.58 -5.85
CA CYS A 11 12.19 -8.52 -5.46
C CYS A 11 12.48 -7.57 -6.62
N LEU A 12 12.66 -8.09 -7.84
CA LEU A 12 12.88 -7.29 -9.04
C LEU A 12 11.67 -6.41 -9.36
N TRP A 13 10.46 -6.98 -9.31
CA TRP A 13 9.24 -6.23 -9.56
C TRP A 13 9.01 -5.14 -8.51
N CYS A 14 9.16 -5.47 -7.21
CA CYS A 14 9.08 -4.51 -6.11
C CYS A 14 10.09 -3.36 -6.28
N THR A 15 11.33 -3.69 -6.64
CA THR A 15 12.39 -2.70 -6.88
C THR A 15 12.04 -1.81 -8.07
N LEU A 16 11.63 -2.40 -9.20
CA LEU A 16 11.23 -1.66 -10.40
C LEU A 16 10.08 -0.70 -10.09
N HIS A 17 9.04 -1.18 -9.42
CA HIS A 17 7.90 -0.36 -9.00
C HIS A 17 8.33 0.79 -8.10
N SER A 18 9.15 0.52 -7.08
CA SER A 18 9.65 1.54 -6.16
C SER A 18 10.55 2.58 -6.83
N VAL A 19 11.42 2.16 -7.77
CA VAL A 19 12.30 3.07 -8.52
C VAL A 19 11.47 4.03 -9.38
N MET A 20 10.45 3.53 -10.07
CA MET A 20 9.60 4.36 -10.92
C MET A 20 8.81 5.43 -10.14
N ILE A 21 8.43 5.16 -8.89
CA ILE A 21 7.73 6.13 -8.03
C ILE A 21 8.67 6.89 -7.08
N SER A 22 9.98 6.64 -7.18
CA SER A 22 10.97 7.34 -6.37
C SER A 22 10.98 8.85 -6.68
N LEU A 23 11.28 9.67 -5.67
CA LEU A 23 11.36 11.12 -5.84
C LEU A 23 12.41 11.52 -6.87
N THR A 24 13.53 10.80 -6.93
CA THR A 24 14.62 11.06 -7.86
C THR A 24 14.16 10.93 -9.31
N ILE A 25 13.54 9.80 -9.66
CA ILE A 25 13.05 9.54 -11.02
C ILE A 25 11.88 10.45 -11.36
N THR A 26 10.93 10.61 -10.44
CA THR A 26 9.76 11.46 -10.67
C THR A 26 10.14 12.93 -10.86
N ASN A 27 11.07 13.48 -10.07
CA ASN A 27 11.55 14.85 -10.23
C ASN A 27 12.36 15.02 -11.52
N TYR A 28 13.25 14.07 -11.85
CA TYR A 28 13.99 14.10 -13.11
C TYR A 28 13.05 14.10 -14.32
N LEU A 29 12.05 13.20 -14.34
CA LEU A 29 11.08 13.12 -15.42
C LEU A 29 10.16 14.34 -15.46
N LYS A 30 9.76 14.88 -14.30
CA LYS A 30 8.99 16.13 -14.23
C LYS A 30 9.74 17.29 -14.87
N ASN A 31 11.04 17.44 -14.56
CA ASN A 31 11.89 18.49 -15.11
C ASN A 31 12.12 18.31 -16.63
N ARG A 32 12.27 17.06 -17.10
CA ARG A 32 12.50 16.77 -18.52
C ARG A 32 11.25 16.86 -19.39
N MET A 33 10.09 16.42 -18.88
CA MET A 33 8.86 16.26 -19.67
C MET A 33 7.91 17.46 -19.58
N GLY A 34 8.12 18.36 -18.60
CA GLY A 34 7.28 19.54 -18.38
C GLY A 34 5.80 19.18 -18.33
N SER A 35 5.00 19.77 -19.23
CA SER A 35 3.55 19.58 -19.28
C SER A 35 3.11 18.13 -19.57
N LYS A 36 3.95 17.32 -20.21
CA LYS A 36 3.66 15.90 -20.54
C LYS A 36 3.74 14.98 -19.32
N TYR A 37 4.36 15.42 -18.22
CA TYR A 37 4.46 14.64 -16.98
C TYR A 37 3.08 14.26 -16.41
N ARG A 38 2.00 14.97 -16.79
CA ARG A 38 0.63 14.66 -16.39
C ARG A 38 0.18 13.23 -16.72
N PHE A 39 0.73 12.62 -17.79
CA PHE A 39 0.42 11.26 -18.20
C PHE A 39 1.28 10.20 -17.51
N TYR A 40 2.38 10.61 -16.86
CA TYR A 40 3.36 9.69 -16.28
C TYR A 40 2.71 8.73 -15.29
N ARG A 41 1.81 9.21 -14.43
CA ARG A 41 1.14 8.37 -13.43
C ARG A 41 0.26 7.29 -14.04
N LEU A 42 -0.47 7.61 -15.10
CA LEU A 42 -1.28 6.64 -15.83
C LEU A 42 -0.40 5.57 -16.49
N ILE A 43 0.68 6.00 -17.16
CA ILE A 43 1.66 5.10 -17.80
C ILE A 43 2.34 4.21 -16.76
N PHE A 44 2.73 4.77 -15.62
CA PHE A 44 3.30 4.04 -14.50
C PHE A 44 2.36 2.95 -13.97
N ASN A 45 1.08 3.27 -13.77
CA ASN A 45 0.08 2.30 -13.31
C ASN A 45 -0.09 1.17 -14.34
N LEU A 46 -0.13 1.50 -15.63
CA LEU A 46 -0.21 0.52 -16.71
C LEU A 46 1.01 -0.41 -16.71
N ILE A 47 2.22 0.15 -16.70
CA ILE A 47 3.46 -0.62 -16.66
C ILE A 47 3.52 -1.50 -15.41
N SER A 48 3.16 -0.96 -14.24
CA SER A 48 3.15 -1.70 -12.99
C SER A 48 2.20 -2.89 -13.04
N LEU A 49 1.01 -2.71 -13.60
CA LEU A 49 0.03 -3.78 -13.74
C LEU A 49 0.48 -4.84 -14.77
N THR A 50 0.93 -4.41 -15.95
CA THR A 50 1.40 -5.31 -17.01
C THR A 50 2.60 -6.13 -16.57
N THR A 51 3.54 -5.54 -15.82
CA THR A 51 4.71 -6.25 -15.30
C THR A 51 4.40 -7.13 -14.09
N LEU A 52 3.34 -6.83 -13.32
CA LEU A 52 2.90 -7.67 -12.22
C LEU A 52 2.23 -8.95 -12.70
N MET A 53 1.47 -8.90 -13.80
CA MET A 53 0.76 -10.06 -14.36
C MET A 53 1.65 -11.31 -14.55
N PRO A 54 2.81 -11.26 -15.24
CA PRO A 54 3.65 -12.45 -15.40
C PRO A 54 4.23 -12.96 -14.08
N VAL A 55 4.56 -12.06 -13.15
CA VAL A 55 5.07 -12.44 -11.81
C VAL A 55 3.98 -13.16 -11.01
N ALA A 56 2.75 -12.64 -11.05
CA ALA A 56 1.59 -13.26 -10.41
C ALA A 56 1.24 -14.61 -11.04
N PHE A 57 1.25 -14.70 -12.37
CA PHE A 57 0.97 -15.94 -13.10
C PHE A 57 1.99 -17.03 -12.78
N TYR A 58 3.29 -16.69 -12.78
CA TYR A 58 4.35 -17.61 -12.34
C TYR A 58 4.12 -18.07 -10.90
N SER A 59 3.76 -17.15 -10.01
CA SER A 59 3.51 -17.45 -8.60
C SER A 59 2.37 -18.44 -8.39
N THR A 60 1.25 -18.29 -9.11
CA THR A 60 0.09 -19.18 -9.00
C THR A 60 0.29 -20.53 -9.68
N GLY A 61 1.21 -20.61 -10.65
CA GLY A 61 1.54 -21.86 -11.35
C GLY A 61 2.45 -22.80 -10.54
N LEU A 62 3.09 -22.30 -9.47
CA LEU A 62 3.99 -23.08 -8.63
C LEU A 62 3.21 -24.06 -7.76
N LYS A 63 3.39 -25.36 -8.04
CA LYS A 63 2.95 -26.42 -7.12
C LYS A 63 3.87 -26.38 -5.90
N SER A 64 3.32 -25.96 -4.77
CA SER A 64 4.06 -25.84 -3.51
C SER A 64 3.33 -26.57 -2.41
N GLU A 65 4.09 -27.00 -1.42
CA GLU A 65 3.52 -27.72 -0.27
C GLU A 65 2.62 -26.79 0.54
N VAL A 66 1.51 -27.36 1.02
CA VAL A 66 0.58 -26.69 1.92
C VAL A 66 1.20 -26.64 3.30
N LEU A 67 1.31 -25.45 3.88
CA LEU A 67 1.73 -25.25 5.27
C LEU A 67 0.53 -25.04 6.18
N PHE A 68 -0.48 -24.31 5.70
CA PHE A 68 -1.69 -24.03 6.45
C PHE A 68 -2.86 -23.77 5.49
N GLN A 69 -4.01 -24.36 5.80
CA GLN A 69 -5.27 -24.14 5.09
C GLN A 69 -6.35 -23.73 6.07
N TRP A 70 -7.11 -22.72 5.70
CA TRP A 70 -8.29 -22.34 6.46
C TRP A 70 -9.37 -23.42 6.28
N SER A 71 -9.74 -24.12 7.35
CA SER A 71 -10.72 -25.20 7.30
C SER A 71 -11.55 -25.31 8.58
N GLY A 72 -12.75 -25.85 8.46
CA GLY A 72 -13.67 -26.01 9.60
C GLY A 72 -13.96 -24.69 10.31
N PHE A 73 -13.81 -24.67 11.63
CA PHE A 73 -14.10 -23.49 12.46
C PHE A 73 -13.19 -22.29 12.20
N SER A 74 -11.96 -22.48 11.68
CA SER A 74 -11.07 -21.36 11.40
C SER A 74 -11.58 -20.46 10.27
N LEU A 75 -12.51 -20.94 9.43
CA LEU A 75 -13.19 -20.14 8.40
C LEU A 75 -14.00 -18.99 9.01
N ILE A 76 -14.50 -19.13 10.23
CA ILE A 76 -15.21 -18.06 10.94
C ILE A 76 -14.23 -16.91 11.20
N ILE A 77 -13.03 -17.23 11.72
CA ILE A 77 -11.97 -16.24 11.97
C ILE A 77 -11.54 -15.59 10.65
N GLN A 78 -11.32 -16.39 9.60
CA GLN A 78 -10.99 -15.88 8.27
C GLN A 78 -12.04 -14.90 7.74
N SER A 79 -13.33 -15.24 7.91
CA SER A 79 -14.45 -14.41 7.47
C SER A 79 -14.55 -13.10 8.24
N LEU A 80 -14.35 -13.14 9.57
CA LEU A 80 -14.30 -11.94 10.40
C LEU A 80 -13.15 -11.01 10.01
N LEU A 81 -11.96 -11.58 9.75
CA LEU A 81 -10.81 -10.81 9.27
C LEU A 81 -11.06 -10.25 7.86
N MET A 82 -11.74 -10.98 6.98
CA MET A 82 -12.13 -10.47 5.67
C MET A 82 -13.08 -9.26 5.79
N ILE A 83 -14.04 -9.29 6.73
CA ILE A 83 -14.92 -8.14 7.01
C ILE A 83 -14.09 -6.92 7.46
N ILE A 84 -13.07 -7.12 8.29
CA ILE A 84 -12.14 -6.05 8.70
C ILE A 84 -11.41 -5.49 7.48
N VAL A 85 -10.86 -6.34 6.60
CA VAL A 85 -10.18 -5.93 5.36
C VAL A 85 -11.11 -5.07 4.50
N VAL A 86 -12.32 -5.56 4.25
CA VAL A 86 -13.34 -4.85 3.45
C VAL A 86 -13.66 -3.50 4.07
N THR A 87 -13.85 -3.44 5.39
CA THR A 87 -14.14 -2.20 6.12
C THR A 87 -12.99 -1.19 6.00
N LEU A 88 -11.74 -1.64 6.16
CA LEU A 88 -10.55 -0.79 6.00
C LEU A 88 -10.43 -0.23 4.58
N PHE A 89 -10.66 -1.06 3.56
CA PHE A 89 -10.64 -0.61 2.16
C PHE A 89 -11.72 0.43 1.89
N PHE A 90 -12.97 0.16 2.25
CA PHE A 90 -14.09 1.09 2.02
C PHE A 90 -13.95 2.39 2.82
N ALA A 91 -13.48 2.31 4.07
CA ALA A 91 -13.23 3.50 4.88
C ALA A 91 -12.10 4.36 4.30
N GLY A 92 -11.04 3.74 3.75
CA GLY A 92 -9.98 4.46 3.04
C GLY A 92 -10.43 4.99 1.68
N LEU A 93 -11.26 4.27 0.92
CA LEU A 93 -11.81 4.71 -0.38
C LEU A 93 -12.55 6.04 -0.28
N LYS A 94 -13.28 6.27 0.82
CA LYS A 94 -14.00 7.53 1.06
C LYS A 94 -13.08 8.75 1.22
N LYS A 95 -11.79 8.53 1.45
CA LYS A 95 -10.82 9.59 1.74
C LYS A 95 -9.72 9.70 0.69
N TYR A 96 -9.31 8.59 0.07
CA TYR A 96 -8.36 8.61 -1.03
C TYR A 96 -9.05 9.00 -2.35
N ASP A 97 -8.45 9.94 -3.08
CA ASP A 97 -8.91 10.30 -4.42
C ASP A 97 -8.47 9.24 -5.44
N MET A 98 -9.40 8.37 -5.84
CA MET A 98 -9.15 7.30 -6.82
C MET A 98 -8.75 7.82 -8.19
N LEU A 99 -9.33 8.94 -8.63
CA LEU A 99 -9.00 9.54 -9.93
C LEU A 99 -7.58 10.09 -9.92
N GLN A 100 -7.12 10.57 -8.77
CA GLN A 100 -5.74 10.96 -8.58
C GLN A 100 -4.80 9.76 -8.49
N PHE A 101 -5.19 8.69 -7.80
CA PHE A 101 -4.44 7.43 -7.75
C PHE A 101 -4.18 6.87 -9.16
N LEU A 102 -5.23 6.83 -9.99
CA LEU A 102 -5.17 6.40 -11.39
C LEU A 102 -4.40 7.38 -12.30
N GLY A 103 -4.17 8.62 -11.87
CA GLY A 103 -3.52 9.67 -12.66
C GLY A 103 -4.46 10.49 -13.55
N ILE A 104 -5.74 10.16 -13.60
CA ILE A 104 -6.77 10.86 -14.40
C ILE A 104 -6.92 12.32 -13.94
N ARG A 105 -6.87 12.57 -12.63
CA ARG A 105 -6.99 13.94 -12.10
C ARG A 105 -5.78 14.79 -12.45
N GLN A 106 -4.58 14.21 -12.48
CA GLN A 106 -3.35 14.89 -12.88
C GLN A 106 -3.40 15.35 -14.36
N ILE A 107 -4.05 14.55 -15.22
CA ILE A 107 -4.30 14.91 -16.62
C ILE A 107 -5.26 16.10 -16.75
N LYS A 108 -6.32 16.14 -15.92
CA LYS A 108 -7.38 17.17 -15.98
C LYS A 108 -7.01 18.49 -15.28
N SER A 109 -6.37 18.45 -14.12
CA SER A 109 -6.16 19.64 -13.28
C SER A 109 -4.71 20.05 -13.05
N GLY A 110 -3.73 19.25 -13.48
CA GLY A 110 -2.30 19.54 -13.27
C GLY A 110 -1.79 19.45 -11.83
N ASN A 111 -2.69 19.28 -10.84
CA ASN A 111 -2.34 19.21 -9.43
C ASN A 111 -2.00 17.79 -8.97
N SER A 112 -0.96 17.65 -8.14
CA SER A 112 -0.38 16.37 -7.75
C SER A 112 -0.28 16.15 -6.23
N HIS A 113 -1.24 16.64 -5.44
CA HIS A 113 -1.23 16.39 -3.99
C HIS A 113 -2.19 15.27 -3.61
N ILE A 114 -1.63 14.09 -3.27
CA ILE A 114 -2.35 12.82 -3.02
C ILE A 114 -3.04 12.78 -1.66
N LEU A 115 -2.57 13.61 -0.72
CA LEU A 115 -2.92 13.53 0.71
C LEU A 115 -3.63 14.78 1.24
N LEU A 116 -3.97 15.71 0.36
CA LEU A 116 -4.60 16.97 0.76
C LEU A 116 -6.11 16.85 0.79
N SER A 117 -6.68 17.19 1.95
CA SER A 117 -8.03 17.74 2.00
C SER A 117 -8.10 18.98 1.10
N ALA A 118 -9.30 19.38 0.67
CA ALA A 118 -9.50 20.57 -0.17
C ALA A 118 -8.91 21.87 0.43
N THR A 119 -8.54 21.86 1.72
CA THR A 119 -8.00 22.99 2.49
C THR A 119 -6.48 22.95 2.71
N GLY A 120 -5.76 21.90 2.29
CA GLY A 120 -4.30 21.83 2.50
C GLY A 120 -3.86 21.17 3.81
N ASP A 121 -4.78 20.69 4.63
CA ASP A 121 -4.49 20.02 5.90
C ASP A 121 -4.52 18.49 5.78
N ILE A 122 -3.72 17.81 6.63
CA ILE A 122 -3.73 16.35 6.78
C ILE A 122 -5.09 15.93 7.34
N ASP A 123 -5.85 15.14 6.58
CA ASP A 123 -7.13 14.62 7.06
C ASP A 123 -6.90 13.53 8.12
N THR A 124 -6.99 13.93 9.39
CA THR A 124 -6.88 13.01 10.53
C THR A 124 -8.23 12.48 11.02
N SER A 125 -9.29 12.54 10.20
CA SER A 125 -10.65 12.15 10.61
C SER A 125 -11.01 10.70 10.23
N GLY A 126 -12.04 10.16 10.89
CA GLY A 126 -12.55 8.81 10.59
C GLY A 126 -11.51 7.72 10.80
N ILE A 127 -11.26 6.92 9.76
CA ILE A 127 -10.33 5.78 9.82
C ILE A 127 -8.88 6.19 10.08
N PHE A 128 -8.50 7.41 9.67
CA PHE A 128 -7.18 7.97 9.93
C PHE A 128 -6.93 8.29 11.41
N ARG A 129 -7.94 8.21 12.29
CA ARG A 129 -7.73 8.24 13.75
C ARG A 129 -7.24 6.90 14.29
N LEU A 130 -7.56 5.80 13.60
CA LEU A 130 -7.23 4.44 14.00
C LEU A 130 -5.82 4.07 13.54
N THR A 131 -5.55 4.27 12.25
CA THR A 131 -4.27 3.96 11.60
C THR A 131 -3.97 4.99 10.53
N ARG A 132 -2.68 5.33 10.35
CA ARG A 132 -2.25 6.29 9.33
C ARG A 132 -2.32 5.70 7.93
N HIS A 133 -2.20 4.39 7.79
CA HIS A 133 -2.17 3.70 6.50
C HIS A 133 -3.19 2.55 6.43
N PRO A 134 -4.50 2.85 6.43
CA PRO A 134 -5.55 1.83 6.48
C PRO A 134 -5.53 0.88 5.29
N TRP A 135 -5.18 1.38 4.10
CA TRP A 135 -5.06 0.56 2.90
C TRP A 135 -3.88 -0.41 2.97
N TYR A 136 -2.73 0.03 3.46
CA TYR A 136 -1.57 -0.84 3.63
C TYR A 136 -1.83 -1.92 4.69
N LEU A 137 -2.49 -1.55 5.79
CA LEU A 137 -2.95 -2.52 6.78
C LEU A 137 -3.92 -3.54 6.16
N ALA A 138 -4.90 -3.08 5.38
CA ALA A 138 -5.87 -3.96 4.70
C ALA A 138 -5.17 -4.93 3.74
N VAL A 139 -4.22 -4.46 2.93
CA VAL A 139 -3.43 -5.30 2.01
C VAL A 139 -2.61 -6.33 2.78
N ILE A 140 -1.92 -5.94 3.86
CA ILE A 140 -1.16 -6.87 4.69
C ILE A 140 -2.10 -7.96 5.23
N ILE A 141 -3.21 -7.60 5.87
CA ILE A 141 -4.15 -8.61 6.39
C ILE A 141 -4.66 -9.50 5.25
N PHE A 142 -5.04 -8.92 4.11
CA PHE A 142 -5.58 -9.64 2.96
C PHE A 142 -4.63 -10.69 2.39
N ILE A 143 -3.34 -10.37 2.19
CA ILE A 143 -2.38 -11.33 1.62
C ILE A 143 -2.16 -12.54 2.54
N TRP A 144 -2.27 -12.33 3.86
CA TRP A 144 -2.15 -13.37 4.89
C TRP A 144 -3.45 -14.15 5.14
N LEU A 145 -4.60 -13.71 4.61
CA LEU A 145 -5.87 -14.44 4.72
C LEU A 145 -6.03 -15.59 3.74
N ARG A 146 -5.15 -15.69 2.74
CA ARG A 146 -5.16 -16.82 1.80
C ARG A 146 -4.52 -18.05 2.46
N ASP A 147 -4.80 -19.22 1.89
CA ASP A 147 -4.10 -20.44 2.29
C ASP A 147 -2.58 -20.27 2.11
N ILE A 148 -1.85 -20.77 3.09
CA ILE A 148 -0.40 -20.61 3.17
C ILE A 148 0.24 -21.87 2.61
N TYR A 149 0.87 -21.69 1.46
CA TYR A 149 1.81 -22.60 0.84
C TYR A 149 3.22 -22.06 1.05
N VAL A 150 4.25 -22.87 0.80
CA VAL A 150 5.64 -22.39 0.85
C VAL A 150 5.84 -21.18 -0.07
N SER A 151 5.25 -21.20 -1.27
CA SER A 151 5.34 -20.08 -2.22
C SER A 151 4.63 -18.83 -1.70
N THR A 152 3.39 -18.95 -1.20
CA THR A 152 2.61 -17.79 -0.72
C THR A 152 3.21 -17.21 0.55
N LEU A 153 3.82 -18.03 1.42
CA LEU A 153 4.56 -17.55 2.59
C LEU A 153 5.73 -16.64 2.18
N ILE A 154 6.55 -17.08 1.21
CA ILE A 154 7.68 -16.30 0.69
C ILE A 154 7.18 -14.97 0.11
N ILE A 155 6.14 -15.01 -0.73
CA ILE A 155 5.55 -13.82 -1.36
C ILE A 155 5.02 -12.86 -0.29
N ASN A 156 4.27 -13.39 0.69
CA ASN A 156 3.67 -12.59 1.75
C ASN A 156 4.73 -11.90 2.61
N LEU A 157 5.84 -12.57 2.90
CA LEU A 157 6.97 -11.95 3.61
C LEU A 157 7.61 -10.84 2.79
N ILE A 158 7.91 -11.07 1.50
CA ILE A 158 8.48 -10.05 0.62
C ILE A 158 7.55 -8.83 0.53
N LEU A 159 6.26 -9.05 0.28
CA LEU A 159 5.27 -7.98 0.19
C LEU A 159 5.06 -7.24 1.51
N THR A 160 5.07 -7.95 2.65
CA THR A 160 4.96 -7.30 3.97
C THR A 160 6.15 -6.38 4.22
N VAL A 161 7.39 -6.86 3.99
CA VAL A 161 8.60 -6.05 4.13
C VAL A 161 8.56 -4.86 3.16
N TYR A 162 8.20 -5.10 1.91
CA TYR A 162 8.06 -4.07 0.89
C TYR A 162 7.07 -2.96 1.28
N ILE A 163 5.88 -3.33 1.76
CA ILE A 163 4.86 -2.38 2.22
C ILE A 163 5.37 -1.59 3.42
N VAL A 164 6.01 -2.23 4.41
CA VAL A 164 6.55 -1.54 5.59
C VAL A 164 7.61 -0.51 5.18
N ILE A 165 8.55 -0.89 4.31
CA ILE A 165 9.57 0.05 3.79
C ILE A 165 8.90 1.19 3.02
N GLY A 166 7.97 0.88 2.12
CA GLY A 166 7.22 1.86 1.35
C GLY A 166 6.48 2.87 2.24
N THR A 167 5.87 2.37 3.32
CA THR A 167 5.18 3.20 4.32
C THR A 167 6.14 4.17 4.99
N VAL A 168 7.31 3.69 5.47
CA VAL A 168 8.32 4.55 6.11
C VAL A 168 8.83 5.62 5.14
N LEU A 169 9.09 5.24 3.89
CA LEU A 169 9.51 6.18 2.86
C LEU A 169 8.43 7.22 2.57
N GLU A 170 7.15 6.82 2.51
CA GLU A 170 6.03 7.73 2.34
C GLU A 170 5.93 8.71 3.51
N GLU A 171 5.99 8.24 4.75
CA GLU A 171 5.94 9.13 5.92
C GLU A 171 7.09 10.14 5.94
N ASN A 172 8.30 9.74 5.56
CA ASN A 172 9.43 10.66 5.44
C ASN A 172 9.18 11.78 4.41
N LYS A 173 8.49 11.47 3.31
CA LYS A 173 8.09 12.48 2.32
C LYS A 173 7.04 13.43 2.89
N ILE A 174 6.06 12.90 3.61
CA ILE A 174 5.02 13.71 4.25
C ILE A 174 5.65 14.61 5.34
N ILE A 175 6.61 14.10 6.12
CA ILE A 175 7.34 14.91 7.10
C ILE A 175 8.11 16.04 6.42
N ALA A 176 8.73 15.79 5.26
CA ALA A 176 9.44 16.82 4.51
C ALA A 176 8.50 17.94 4.01
N GLU A 177 7.23 17.61 3.73
CA GLU A 177 6.23 18.56 3.23
C GLU A 177 5.46 19.29 4.37
N TYR A 178 5.05 18.57 5.42
CA TYR A 178 4.16 19.08 6.49
C TYR A 178 4.86 19.27 7.85
N GLY A 179 6.12 18.86 7.98
CA GLY A 179 6.96 19.11 9.15
C GLY A 179 6.35 18.68 10.48
N THR A 180 6.23 19.63 11.40
CA THR A 180 5.78 19.39 12.79
C THR A 180 4.31 18.98 12.89
N SER A 181 3.46 19.38 11.93
CA SER A 181 2.05 18.99 11.91
C SER A 181 1.89 17.47 11.80
N TYR A 182 2.61 16.84 10.87
CA TYR A 182 2.57 15.39 10.70
C TYR A 182 3.22 14.65 11.86
N ARG A 183 4.30 15.18 12.47
CA ARG A 183 4.93 14.56 13.65
C ARG A 183 3.96 14.45 14.83
N ARG A 184 3.17 15.51 15.10
CA ARG A 184 2.11 15.46 16.14
C ARG A 184 1.03 14.43 15.82
N TYR A 185 0.73 14.20 14.55
CA TYR A 185 -0.17 13.14 14.13
C TYR A 185 0.44 11.74 14.35
N GLN A 186 1.72 11.55 14.03
CA GLN A 186 2.45 10.30 14.29
C GLN A 186 2.54 9.94 15.77
N GLU A 187 2.59 10.94 16.66
CA GLU A 187 2.56 10.74 18.10
C GLU A 187 1.25 10.11 18.57
N LYS A 188 0.12 10.50 17.97
CA LYS A 188 -1.24 10.11 18.39
C LYS A 188 -1.75 8.83 17.74
N VAL A 189 -1.46 8.62 16.46
CA VAL A 189 -2.02 7.52 15.66
C VAL A 189 -0.92 6.54 15.30
N SER A 190 -1.22 5.24 15.17
CA SER A 190 -0.23 4.21 14.81
C SER A 190 -0.02 4.12 13.30
N MET A 191 1.15 3.69 12.85
CA MET A 191 1.47 3.58 11.41
C MET A 191 0.56 2.57 10.69
N LEU A 192 0.53 1.33 11.17
CA LEU A 192 -0.24 0.21 10.59
C LEU A 192 -1.20 -0.34 11.64
N PHE A 193 -0.74 -1.17 12.57
CA PHE A 193 -1.59 -1.74 13.60
C PHE A 193 -1.97 -0.71 14.67
N PRO A 194 -3.25 -0.58 15.05
CA PRO A 194 -3.76 0.52 15.87
C PRO A 194 -3.46 0.38 17.38
N PHE A 195 -2.23 0.03 17.74
CA PHE A 195 -1.82 -0.16 19.14
C PHE A 195 -2.03 1.11 19.98
N LYS A 196 -1.66 2.28 19.48
CA LYS A 196 -1.86 3.55 20.21
C LYS A 196 -3.33 3.85 20.49
N TRP A 197 -4.23 3.46 19.59
CA TRP A 197 -5.66 3.60 19.81
C TRP A 197 -6.16 2.60 20.87
N LEU A 198 -5.74 1.33 20.79
CA LEU A 198 -6.08 0.28 21.75
C LEU A 198 -5.58 0.59 23.18
N PHE A 199 -4.38 1.16 23.31
CA PHE A 199 -3.75 1.44 24.60
C PHE A 199 -3.95 2.89 25.10
N SER A 200 -4.53 3.76 24.28
CA SER A 200 -4.93 5.10 24.72
C SER A 200 -6.09 4.95 25.70
N LYS A 201 -5.82 5.13 27.00
CA LYS A 201 -6.76 5.10 28.14
C LYS A 201 -7.96 6.11 28.08
N LYS A 202 -8.34 6.60 26.89
CA LYS A 202 -9.52 7.44 26.65
C LYS A 202 -10.60 6.66 25.91
N LEU A 203 -11.00 5.52 26.47
CA LEU A 203 -12.21 4.78 26.08
C LEU A 203 -12.99 4.50 27.37
N PHE A 204 -13.57 5.56 27.93
CA PHE A 204 -14.96 5.71 28.39
C PHE A 204 -15.18 7.20 28.68
#